data_AF-A0A1V1T2A8-F1
#
_entry.id   AF-A0A1V1T2A8-F1
#
_cell.length_a   1.000
_cell.length_b   1.000
_cell.length_c   1.000
_cell.angle_alpha   90.00
_cell.angle_beta   90.00
_cell.angle_gamma   90.00
#
_symmetry.space_group_name_H-M   'P 1'
#
loop_
_entity.id
_entity.type
_entity.pdbx_description
1 polymer ?
#
loop_
_entity_poly.entity_id
_entity_poly.type
_entity_poly.pdbx_seq_one_letter_code
_entity_poly.pdbx_strand_id
1 'polypeptide(L)'
;MTTHWMHNDPVVFPNPDSFEPDRWLTTGPEELKRMQMYYVPFARGSRNCVGQNLVYMQMFHTLSRLFRPGAHKLALYNTTVRDIVAVHGLLFPMPPFDSEGVRVTVSK
;
A
#
# COMPACT_ATOMS: atom_id res chain seq x y z
N MET A 1 -11.05 -14.23 7.11
CA MET A 1 -10.11 -13.17 7.52
C MET A 1 -9.94 -12.24 6.34
N THR A 2 -10.20 -10.93 6.48
CA THR A 2 -10.02 -9.99 5.35
C THR A 2 -8.53 -9.75 5.12
N THR A 3 -8.13 -9.47 3.88
CA THR A 3 -6.73 -9.22 3.49
C THR A 3 -6.05 -8.16 4.36
N HIS A 4 -6.81 -7.15 4.79
CA HIS A 4 -6.34 -6.11 5.71
C HIS A 4 -5.81 -6.67 7.03
N TRP A 5 -6.55 -7.59 7.69
CA TRP A 5 -6.08 -8.19 8.95
C TRP A 5 -4.84 -9.06 8.76
N MET A 6 -4.74 -9.77 7.63
CA MET A 6 -3.55 -10.59 7.33
C MET A 6 -2.30 -9.72 7.15
N HIS A 7 -2.44 -8.57 6.49
CA HIS A 7 -1.33 -7.65 6.23
C HIS A 7 -0.94 -6.81 7.44
N ASN A 8 -1.82 -6.71 8.44
CA ASN A 8 -1.56 -5.98 9.68
C ASN A 8 -1.38 -6.91 10.89
N ASP A 9 -1.12 -8.20 10.67
CA ASP A 9 -0.79 -9.12 11.75
C ASP A 9 0.63 -8.83 12.28
N PRO A 10 0.79 -8.35 13.53
CA PRO A 10 2.10 -8.01 14.08
C PRO A 10 3.01 -9.24 14.29
N VAL A 11 2.45 -10.45 14.30
CA VAL A 11 3.23 -11.70 14.38
C VAL A 11 3.97 -11.95 13.07
N VAL A 12 3.39 -11.55 11.94
CA VAL A 12 3.96 -11.74 10.59
C VAL A 12 4.69 -10.50 10.11
N PHE A 13 4.13 -9.32 10.38
CA PHE A 13 4.65 -8.02 9.96
C PHE A 13 4.90 -7.16 11.21
N PRO A 14 6.11 -7.20 11.81
CA PRO A 14 6.44 -6.33 12.94
C PRO A 14 6.18 -4.86 12.61
N ASN A 15 5.69 -4.07 13.58
CA ASN A 15 5.27 -2.67 13.36
C ASN A 15 4.39 -2.49 12.10
N PRO A 16 3.22 -3.15 12.01
CA PRO A 16 2.41 -3.17 10.78
C PRO A 16 1.89 -1.79 10.37
N ASP A 17 1.72 -0.88 11.35
CA ASP A 17 1.25 0.49 11.12
C ASP A 17 2.36 1.45 10.61
N SER A 18 3.61 0.98 10.55
CA SER A 18 4.77 1.77 10.10
C SER A 18 5.13 1.46 8.65
N PHE A 19 5.36 2.51 7.84
CA PHE A 19 5.89 2.36 6.49
C PHE A 19 7.40 2.07 6.52
N GLU A 20 7.76 0.79 6.54
CA GLU A 20 9.15 0.32 6.57
C GLU A 20 9.48 -0.58 5.36
N PRO A 21 9.79 -0.02 4.18
CA PRO A 21 10.08 -0.81 2.97
C PRO A 21 11.29 -1.73 3.10
N ASP A 22 12.29 -1.30 3.88
CA ASP A 22 13.57 -2.02 4.04
C ASP A 22 13.38 -3.42 4.65
N ARG A 23 12.25 -3.69 5.33
CA ARG A 23 11.93 -5.02 5.88
C ARG A 23 11.98 -6.12 4.84
N TRP A 24 11.71 -5.82 3.57
CA TRP A 24 11.77 -6.81 2.49
C TRP A 24 13.20 -7.14 2.04
N LEU A 25 14.17 -6.33 2.45
CA LEU A 25 15.58 -6.45 2.08
C LEU A 25 16.45 -6.93 3.24
N THR A 26 16.09 -6.59 4.48
CA THR A 26 16.91 -6.83 5.68
C THR A 26 16.49 -8.06 6.47
N THR A 27 15.30 -8.60 6.22
CA THR A 27 14.75 -9.75 6.93
C THR A 27 15.44 -11.06 6.52
N GLY A 28 15.72 -11.92 7.50
CA GLY A 28 16.32 -13.24 7.26
C GLY A 28 15.45 -14.18 6.40
N PRO A 29 16.03 -15.19 5.74
CA PRO A 29 15.33 -15.99 4.72
C PRO A 29 14.03 -16.66 5.19
N GLU A 30 14.02 -17.26 6.39
CA GLU A 30 12.84 -17.95 6.92
C GLU A 30 11.69 -16.98 7.23
N GLU A 31 12.02 -15.83 7.82
CA GLU A 31 11.03 -14.80 8.13
C GLU A 31 10.50 -14.14 6.86
N LEU A 32 11.37 -13.87 5.89
CA LEU A 32 10.97 -13.36 4.58
C LEU A 32 10.01 -14.33 3.88
N LYS A 33 10.30 -15.63 3.92
CA LYS A 33 9.41 -16.67 3.38
C LYS A 33 8.06 -16.66 4.08
N ARG A 34 8.03 -16.49 5.40
CA ARG A 34 6.79 -16.34 6.18
C ARG A 34 6.01 -15.11 5.70
N MET A 35 6.61 -13.93 5.68
CA MET A 35 5.99 -12.69 5.20
C MET A 35 5.42 -12.84 3.77
N GLN A 36 6.17 -13.45 2.86
CA GLN A 36 5.73 -13.70 1.48
C GLN A 36 4.50 -14.61 1.40
N MET A 37 4.35 -15.60 2.29
CA MET A 37 3.16 -16.46 2.31
C MET A 37 1.89 -15.73 2.70
N TYR A 38 2.00 -14.72 3.58
CA TYR A 38 0.88 -13.90 4.06
C TYR A 38 0.66 -12.62 3.24
N TYR A 39 1.59 -12.28 2.36
CA TYR A 39 1.47 -11.16 1.43
C TYR A 39 0.55 -11.50 0.24
N VAL A 40 -0.76 -11.30 0.45
CA VAL A 40 -1.82 -11.59 -0.55
C VAL A 40 -2.63 -10.35 -1.03
N PRO A 41 -2.00 -9.29 -1.56
CA PRO A 41 -2.70 -8.06 -2.00
C PRO A 41 -3.69 -8.28 -3.15
N PHE A 42 -3.51 -9.35 -3.92
CA PHE A 42 -4.36 -9.70 -5.08
C PHE A 42 -5.11 -11.03 -4.88
N ALA A 43 -5.28 -11.44 -3.61
CA ALA A 43 -5.66 -12.80 -3.24
C ALA A 43 -4.68 -13.85 -3.80
N ARG A 44 -4.98 -15.14 -3.62
CA ARG A 44 -4.14 -16.26 -4.09
C ARG A 44 -5.02 -17.41 -4.57
N GLY A 45 -4.48 -18.25 -5.45
CA GLY A 45 -5.17 -19.41 -6.00
C GLY A 45 -5.93 -19.10 -7.28
N SER A 46 -6.86 -19.97 -7.67
CA SER A 46 -7.60 -19.89 -8.95
C SER A 46 -8.54 -18.69 -9.09
N ARG A 47 -8.75 -17.95 -8.00
CA ARG A 47 -9.59 -16.76 -7.92
C ARG A 47 -8.79 -15.49 -7.59
N ASN A 48 -7.47 -15.51 -7.80
CA ASN A 48 -6.66 -14.30 -7.66
C ASN A 48 -7.07 -13.23 -8.68
N CYS A 49 -6.66 -11.99 -8.44
CA CYS A 49 -6.96 -10.89 -9.33
C CYS A 49 -6.37 -11.15 -10.72
N VAL A 50 -7.25 -11.22 -11.74
CA VAL A 50 -6.84 -11.35 -13.15
C VAL A 50 -5.98 -10.16 -13.61
N GLY A 51 -6.13 -9.00 -12.96
CA GLY A 51 -5.42 -7.76 -13.27
C GLY A 51 -4.06 -7.62 -12.57
N GLN A 52 -3.58 -8.60 -11.81
CA GLN A 52 -2.35 -8.49 -11.00
C GLN A 52 -1.14 -7.96 -11.80
N ASN A 53 -0.90 -8.52 -12.99
CA ASN A 53 0.22 -8.09 -13.84
C ASN A 53 0.06 -6.66 -14.36
N LEU A 54 -1.17 -6.26 -14.73
CA LEU A 54 -1.48 -4.91 -15.17
C LEU A 54 -1.26 -3.90 -14.05
N VAL A 55 -1.69 -4.22 -12.83
CA VAL A 55 -1.51 -3.35 -11.67
C VAL A 55 -0.03 -3.12 -11.37
N TYR A 56 0.81 -4.17 -11.37
CA TYR A 56 2.24 -3.98 -11.16
C TYR A 56 2.88 -3.06 -12.20
N MET A 57 2.58 -3.27 -13.48
CA MET A 57 3.06 -2.39 -14.56
C MET A 57 2.62 -0.93 -14.33
N GLN A 58 1.35 -0.70 -13.99
CA GLN A 58 0.82 0.64 -13.72
C GLN A 58 1.45 1.28 -12.48
N MET A 59 1.67 0.52 -11.40
CA MET A 59 2.33 1.02 -10.19
C MET A 59 3.75 1.47 -10.49
N PHE A 60 4.55 0.66 -11.19
CA PHE A 60 5.91 1.04 -11.58
C PHE A 60 5.92 2.27 -12.50
N HIS A 61 5.01 2.33 -13.47
CA HIS A 61 4.90 3.48 -14.36
C HIS A 61 4.52 4.77 -13.61
N THR A 62 3.56 4.66 -12.69
CA THR A 62 3.10 5.78 -11.86
C THR A 62 4.24 6.31 -10.98
N LEU A 63 4.92 5.43 -10.25
CA LEU A 63 6.05 5.81 -9.40
C LEU A 63 7.17 6.47 -10.22
N SER A 64 7.50 5.91 -11.39
CA SER A 64 8.48 6.51 -12.29
C SER A 64 8.06 7.92 -12.72
N ARG A 65 6.78 8.13 -13.06
CA ARG A 65 6.30 9.44 -13.51
C ARG A 65 6.30 10.48 -12.40
N LEU A 66 6.00 10.08 -11.16
CA LEU A 66 5.94 10.95 -9.99
C LEU A 66 7.33 11.32 -9.45
N PHE A 67 8.33 10.44 -9.54
CA PHE A 67 9.60 10.60 -8.83
C PHE A 67 10.86 10.62 -9.71
N ARG A 68 10.75 10.48 -11.04
CA ARG A 68 11.92 10.62 -11.93
C ARG A 68 12.56 12.02 -11.86
N PRO A 69 13.84 12.17 -12.24
CA PRO A 69 14.45 13.48 -12.40
C PRO A 69 13.61 14.40 -13.31
N GLY A 70 13.35 15.63 -12.85
CA GLY A 70 12.49 16.58 -13.55
C GLY A 70 10.98 16.28 -13.46
N ALA A 71 10.55 15.42 -12.55
CA ALA A 71 9.14 15.28 -12.20
C ALA A 71 8.59 16.53 -11.50
N HIS A 72 7.27 16.67 -11.50
CA HIS A 72 6.59 17.77 -10.83
C HIS A 72 6.79 17.71 -9.32
N LYS A 73 6.89 18.87 -8.69
CA LYS A 73 6.90 18.98 -7.24
C LYS A 73 5.48 18.85 -6.72
N LEU A 74 5.31 17.95 -5.76
CA LEU A 74 4.03 17.67 -5.11
C LEU A 74 4.12 18.16 -3.67
N ALA A 75 3.13 18.93 -3.24
CA ALA A 75 2.95 19.31 -1.84
C ALA A 75 1.54 18.96 -1.40
N LEU A 76 1.40 18.39 -0.19
CA LEU A 76 0.10 18.04 0.37
C LEU A 76 -0.77 19.30 0.47
N TYR A 77 -2.05 19.15 0.12
CA TYR A 77 -3.04 20.22 0.19
C TYR A 77 -4.19 19.77 1.06
N ASN A 78 -4.39 20.39 2.23
CA ASN A 78 -5.46 20.06 3.16
C ASN A 78 -5.64 18.53 3.33
N THR A 79 -4.53 17.83 3.52
CA THR A 79 -4.45 16.36 3.63
C THR A 79 -3.64 16.02 4.87
N THR A 80 -4.16 15.11 5.67
CA THR A 80 -3.57 14.63 6.92
C THR A 80 -3.58 13.10 6.96
N VAL A 81 -3.00 12.53 8.01
CA VAL A 81 -3.02 11.06 8.24
C VAL A 81 -4.46 10.51 8.31
N ARG A 82 -5.43 11.31 8.75
CA ARG A 82 -6.85 10.93 8.77
C ARG A 82 -7.38 10.53 7.39
N ASP A 83 -6.86 11.16 6.33
CA ASP A 83 -7.35 10.99 4.96
C ASP A 83 -6.81 9.71 4.30
N ILE A 84 -5.93 8.99 4.99
CA ILE A 84 -5.34 7.72 4.53
C ILE A 84 -5.62 6.55 5.48
N VAL A 85 -5.89 6.82 6.77
CA VAL A 85 -6.18 5.78 7.75
C VAL A 85 -7.55 5.19 7.50
N ALA A 86 -7.60 3.86 7.35
CA ALA A 86 -8.85 3.14 7.19
C ALA A 86 -9.61 3.06 8.51
N VAL A 87 -10.84 3.58 8.55
CA VAL A 87 -11.73 3.49 9.71
C VAL A 87 -12.99 2.66 9.41
N HIS A 88 -13.23 2.34 8.14
CA HIS A 88 -14.36 1.54 7.68
C HIS A 88 -13.88 0.31 6.92
N GLY A 89 -14.42 -0.86 7.27
CA GLY A 89 -14.23 -2.11 6.53
C GLY A 89 -15.45 -2.47 5.70
N LEU A 90 -15.53 -1.95 4.46
CA LEU A 90 -16.54 -2.34 3.47
C LEU A 90 -15.96 -3.41 2.54
N LEU A 91 -16.14 -3.27 1.22
CA LEU A 91 -15.44 -4.09 0.22
C LEU A 91 -13.92 -3.86 0.26
N PHE A 92 -13.50 -2.62 0.54
CA PHE A 92 -12.13 -2.20 0.76
C PHE A 92 -12.03 -1.35 2.03
N PRO A 93 -10.86 -1.30 2.70
CA PRO A 93 -10.62 -0.38 3.80
C PRO A 93 -10.70 1.07 3.30
N MET A 94 -11.54 1.89 3.94
CA MET A 94 -11.80 3.28 3.52
C MET A 94 -11.55 4.27 4.67
N PRO A 95 -11.11 5.51 4.35
CA PRO A 95 -11.01 6.60 5.32
C PRO A 95 -12.39 7.07 5.84
N PRO A 96 -12.44 8.03 6.78
CA PRO A 96 -13.70 8.66 7.19
C PRO A 96 -14.51 9.17 5.99
N PHE A 97 -15.85 9.06 6.03
CA PHE A 97 -16.70 9.44 4.90
C PHE A 97 -16.67 10.94 4.56
N ASP A 98 -16.28 11.78 5.51
CA ASP A 98 -16.09 13.21 5.35
C ASP A 98 -14.67 13.57 4.87
N SER A 99 -13.79 12.58 4.64
CA SER A 99 -12.49 12.81 4.03
C SER A 99 -12.65 13.10 2.53
N GLU A 100 -11.93 14.11 2.05
CA GLU A 100 -11.80 14.42 0.62
C GLU A 100 -10.67 13.61 -0.05
N GLY A 101 -10.07 12.67 0.68
CA GLY A 101 -8.95 11.84 0.25
C GLY A 101 -7.63 12.59 0.17
N VAL A 102 -6.63 11.95 -0.45
CA VAL A 102 -5.31 12.55 -0.65
C VAL A 102 -5.36 13.62 -1.73
N ARG A 103 -5.04 14.85 -1.35
CA ARG A 103 -4.97 15.99 -2.26
C ARG A 103 -3.58 16.60 -2.25
N VAL A 104 -3.15 17.02 -3.44
CA VAL A 104 -1.83 17.59 -3.65
C VAL A 104 -1.92 18.80 -4.57
N THR A 105 -1.09 19.81 -4.29
CA THR A 105 -0.76 20.85 -5.27
C THR A 105 0.37 20.35 -6.16
N VAL A 106 0.29 20.69 -7.45
CA VAL A 106 1.28 20.31 -8.45
C VAL A 106 1.97 21.58 -8.95
N SER A 107 3.29 21.62 -8.82
CA SER A 107 4.11 22.70 -9.35
C SER A 107 5.22 22.13 -10.25
N LYS A 108 5.75 22.98 -11.12
CA LYS A 108 6.77 22.57 -12.09
C LYS A 108 8.14 22.43 -11.45
#